data_AF-A0A920KS20-F1
#
_entry.id   AF-A0A920KS20-F1
#
_cell.length_a   1.000
_cell.length_b   1.000
_cell.length_c   1.000
_cell.angle_alpha   90.00
_cell.angle_beta   90.00
_cell.angle_gamma   90.00
#
_symmetry.space_group_name_H-M   'P 1'
#
loop_
_entity.id
_entity.type
_entity.pdbx_description
1 polymer ?
#
loop_
_entity_poly.entity_id
_entity_poly.type
_entity_poly.pdbx_seq_one_letter_code
_entity_poly.pdbx_strand_id
1 'polypeptide(L)'
;MSLITLKPLIYVANIDETAIKTDNEHITALKSIINDENLILIKICASLEEQLNDLTDDEKSLFLDDYGISESGLDMLIKASYKSLDLITYFTAGEKEVRAWTVKKDSTAPKAAGIIHTISRRVL
;
A
#
# COMPACT_ATOMS: atom_id res chain seq x y z
N MET A 1 16.29 8.86 20.15
CA MET A 1 15.04 8.91 20.94
C MET A 1 13.92 8.42 20.02
N SER A 2 13.21 7.35 20.37
CA SER A 2 12.20 6.73 19.49
C SER A 2 10.82 6.94 20.10
N LEU A 3 10.14 8.03 19.70
CA LEU A 3 8.76 8.33 20.13
C LEU A 3 7.77 7.59 19.22
N ILE A 4 6.75 6.99 19.81
CA ILE A 4 5.72 6.24 19.08
C ILE A 4 4.86 7.19 18.25
N THR A 5 4.58 8.39 18.76
CA THR A 5 3.76 9.43 18.11
C THR A 5 4.41 10.06 16.88
N LEU A 6 5.71 9.82 16.65
CA LEU A 6 6.40 10.27 15.45
C LEU A 6 6.32 9.26 14.30
N LYS A 7 5.77 8.06 14.54
CA LYS A 7 5.57 7.09 13.47
C LYS A 7 4.46 7.58 12.54
N PRO A 8 4.57 7.33 11.23
CA PRO A 8 3.46 7.59 10.33
C PRO A 8 2.22 6.80 10.74
N LEU A 9 1.04 7.44 10.64
CA LEU A 9 -0.25 6.82 10.87
C LEU A 9 -1.04 6.72 9.57
N ILE A 10 -1.72 5.58 9.39
CA ILE A 10 -2.70 5.34 8.34
C ILE A 10 -3.99 4.87 9.02
N TYR A 11 -5.10 5.52 8.72
CA TYR A 11 -6.41 5.14 9.21
C TYR A 11 -7.07 4.19 8.22
N VAL A 12 -7.43 3.01 8.70
CA VAL A 12 -8.13 1.99 7.91
C VAL A 12 -9.53 1.86 8.47
N ALA A 13 -10.52 2.35 7.72
CA ALA A 13 -11.93 2.22 8.07
C ALA A 13 -12.48 0.93 7.44
N ASN A 14 -12.83 -0.03 8.29
CA ASN A 14 -13.57 -1.20 7.85
C ASN A 14 -15.03 -0.82 7.62
N ILE A 15 -15.54 -1.05 6.41
CA ILE A 15 -16.86 -0.61 5.96
C ILE A 15 -17.64 -1.77 5.35
N ASP A 16 -18.97 -1.66 5.34
CA ASP A 16 -19.85 -2.60 4.65
C ASP A 16 -19.89 -2.32 3.14
N GLU A 17 -20.38 -3.29 2.36
CA GLU A 17 -20.48 -3.19 0.88
C GLU A 17 -21.29 -1.97 0.41
N THR A 18 -22.33 -1.61 1.16
CA THR A 18 -23.18 -0.44 0.87
C THR A 18 -22.44 0.89 1.02
N ALA A 19 -21.44 0.93 1.90
CA ALA A 19 -20.65 2.11 2.21
C ALA A 19 -19.45 2.31 1.25
N ILE A 20 -19.26 1.40 0.29
CA ILE A 20 -18.24 1.51 -0.75
C ILE A 20 -18.55 2.69 -1.66
N LYS A 21 -19.80 2.79 -2.14
CA LYS A 21 -20.26 3.83 -3.06
C LYS A 21 -20.73 5.10 -2.34
N THR A 22 -21.32 4.96 -1.15
CA THR A 22 -21.89 6.08 -0.39
C THR A 22 -21.24 6.15 0.98
N ASP A 23 -20.62 7.28 1.32
CA ASP A 23 -20.04 7.43 2.65
C ASP A 23 -21.14 7.41 3.73
N ASN A 24 -20.90 6.68 4.81
CA ASN A 24 -21.76 6.67 5.99
C ASN A 24 -21.40 7.83 6.94
N GLU A 25 -22.22 8.02 7.98
CA GLU A 25 -22.00 9.07 9.00
C GLU A 25 -20.65 8.89 9.71
N HIS A 26 -20.23 7.64 9.94
CA HIS A 26 -18.96 7.31 10.60
C HIS A 26 -17.73 7.68 9.75
N ILE A 27 -17.76 7.45 8.44
CA ILE A 27 -16.70 7.86 7.50
C ILE A 27 -16.65 9.38 7.44
N THR A 28 -17.80 10.05 7.44
CA THR A 28 -17.86 11.52 7.42
C THR A 28 -17.27 12.13 8.70
N ALA A 29 -17.58 11.53 9.86
CA ALA A 29 -16.96 11.90 11.12
C ALA A 29 -15.43 11.65 11.12
N LEU A 30 -14.98 10.49 10.63
CA LEU A 30 -13.55 10.18 10.50
C LEU A 30 -12.83 11.14 9.56
N LYS A 31 -13.43 11.47 8.41
CA LYS A 31 -12.90 12.48 7.49
C LYS A 31 -12.72 13.82 8.17
N SER A 32 -13.66 14.22 9.02
CA SER A 32 -13.60 15.49 9.74
C SER A 32 -12.45 15.52 10.75
N ILE A 33 -12.17 14.41 11.44
CA ILE A 33 -11.04 14.28 12.37
C ILE A 33 -9.70 14.28 11.62
N ILE A 34 -9.64 13.62 10.46
CA ILE A 34 -8.41 13.40 9.68
C ILE A 34 -8.01 14.64 8.88
N ASN A 35 -8.97 15.50 8.53
CA ASN A 35 -8.74 16.69 7.72
C ASN A 35 -7.76 17.68 8.36
N ASP A 36 -7.63 17.68 9.69
CA ASP A 36 -6.72 18.57 10.42
C ASP A 36 -5.26 18.07 10.45
N GLU A 37 -5.00 16.76 10.21
CA GLU A 37 -3.67 16.16 10.43
C GLU A 37 -2.98 15.61 9.17
N ASN A 38 -3.49 15.88 7.95
CA ASN A 38 -2.94 15.31 6.69
C ASN A 38 -2.75 13.78 6.73
N LEU A 39 -3.60 13.09 7.48
CA LEU A 39 -3.53 11.64 7.62
C LEU A 39 -4.16 10.94 6.42
N ILE A 40 -3.68 9.74 6.11
CA ILE A 40 -4.21 8.91 5.02
C ILE A 40 -5.39 8.10 5.57
N LEU A 41 -6.57 8.28 4.99
CA LEU A 41 -7.76 7.46 5.25
C LEU A 41 -7.98 6.47 4.10
N ILE A 42 -8.08 5.18 4.43
CA ILE A 42 -8.36 4.10 3.47
C ILE A 42 -9.63 3.39 3.92
N LYS A 43 -10.58 3.24 3.00
CA LYS A 43 -11.81 2.46 3.22
C LYS A 43 -11.60 1.05 2.70
N ILE A 44 -11.83 0.04 3.52
CA ILE A 44 -11.69 -1.37 3.16
C ILE A 44 -12.96 -2.10 3.58
N CYS A 45 -13.46 -3.01 2.75
CA CYS A 45 -14.50 -3.94 3.14
C CYS A 45 -13.89 -5.31 3.39
N ALA A 46 -13.67 -5.68 4.66
CA ALA A 46 -12.96 -6.91 4.99
C ALA A 46 -13.60 -8.18 4.40
N SER A 47 -14.94 -8.23 4.33
CA SER A 47 -15.65 -9.37 3.74
C SER A 47 -15.43 -9.48 2.23
N LEU A 48 -15.36 -8.34 1.53
CA LEU A 48 -15.08 -8.29 0.10
C LEU A 48 -13.63 -8.71 -0.19
N GLU A 49 -12.67 -8.26 0.61
CA GLU A 49 -11.26 -8.64 0.46
C GLU A 49 -11.03 -10.15 0.68
N GLU A 50 -11.75 -10.75 1.62
CA GLU A 50 -11.70 -12.21 1.84
C GLU A 50 -12.18 -12.97 0.59
N GLN A 51 -13.29 -12.53 -0.01
CA GLN A 51 -13.80 -13.13 -1.25
C GLN A 51 -12.83 -12.93 -2.42
N LEU A 52 -12.25 -11.73 -2.55
CA LEU A 52 -11.25 -11.45 -3.58
C LEU A 52 -10.04 -12.38 -3.47
N ASN A 53 -9.61 -12.72 -2.26
CA ASN A 53 -8.41 -13.53 -2.06
C ASN A 53 -8.53 -14.96 -2.62
N ASP A 54 -9.75 -15.50 -2.71
CA ASP A 54 -10.03 -16.83 -3.26
C ASP A 54 -10.20 -16.84 -4.79
N LEU A 55 -10.30 -15.67 -5.42
CA LEU A 55 -10.49 -15.52 -6.87
C LEU A 55 -9.17 -15.47 -7.65
N THR A 56 -9.22 -15.91 -8.91
CA THR A 56 -8.12 -15.70 -9.87
C THR A 56 -8.02 -14.24 -10.30
N ASP A 57 -6.90 -13.81 -10.88
CA ASP A 57 -6.69 -12.40 -11.26
C ASP A 57 -7.72 -11.89 -12.28
N ASP A 58 -8.12 -12.74 -13.24
CA ASP A 58 -9.18 -12.40 -14.21
C ASP A 58 -10.54 -12.23 -13.52
N GLU A 59 -10.87 -13.11 -12.57
CA GLU A 59 -12.12 -13.04 -11.80
C GLU A 59 -12.14 -11.84 -10.85
N LYS A 60 -11.02 -11.52 -10.21
CA LYS A 60 -10.86 -10.33 -9.36
C LYS A 60 -11.15 -9.06 -10.16
N SER A 61 -10.61 -8.94 -11.37
CA SER A 61 -10.82 -7.74 -12.18
C SER A 61 -12.29 -7.55 -12.55
N LEU A 62 -13.00 -8.63 -12.87
CA LEU A 62 -14.44 -8.59 -13.16
C LEU A 62 -15.25 -8.23 -11.92
N PHE A 63 -14.93 -8.85 -10.78
CA PHE A 63 -15.60 -8.60 -9.52
C PHE A 63 -15.43 -7.15 -9.05
N LEU A 64 -14.22 -6.60 -9.17
CA LEU A 64 -13.94 -5.20 -8.85
C LEU A 64 -14.75 -4.24 -9.74
N ASP A 65 -14.87 -4.53 -11.03
CA ASP A 65 -15.63 -3.72 -11.99
C ASP A 65 -17.14 -3.72 -11.68
N ASP A 66 -17.70 -4.87 -11.29
CA ASP A 66 -19.11 -5.00 -10.87
C ASP A 66 -19.45 -4.10 -9.66
N TYR A 67 -18.51 -3.99 -8.71
CA TYR A 67 -18.64 -3.11 -7.55
C TYR A 67 -18.25 -1.64 -7.85
N GLY A 68 -17.73 -1.35 -9.04
CA GLY A 68 -17.27 -0.02 -9.46
C GLY A 68 -16.02 0.45 -8.73
N ILE A 69 -15.16 -0.48 -8.33
CA ILE A 69 -13.92 -0.23 -7.60
C ILE A 69 -12.76 -0.53 -8.55
N SER A 70 -11.83 0.40 -8.71
CA SER A 70 -10.70 0.21 -9.63
C SER A 70 -9.55 -0.64 -9.08
N GLU A 71 -9.46 -0.77 -7.76
CA GLU A 71 -8.36 -1.46 -7.07
C GLU A 71 -8.83 -1.99 -5.71
N SER A 72 -8.27 -3.11 -5.24
CA SER A 72 -8.61 -3.66 -3.92
C SER A 72 -8.21 -2.71 -2.79
N GLY A 73 -8.96 -2.73 -1.69
CA GLY A 73 -8.64 -1.96 -0.49
C GLY A 73 -7.30 -2.37 0.12
N LEU A 74 -6.94 -3.66 0.01
CA LEU A 74 -5.63 -4.15 0.44
C LEU A 74 -4.49 -3.58 -0.41
N ASP A 75 -4.63 -3.51 -1.73
CA ASP A 75 -3.61 -2.94 -2.60
C ASP A 75 -3.42 -1.44 -2.34
N MET A 76 -4.52 -0.70 -2.11
CA MET A 76 -4.45 0.69 -1.68
C MET A 76 -3.69 0.84 -0.36
N LEU A 77 -3.92 -0.05 0.61
CA LEU A 77 -3.21 -0.07 1.88
C LEU A 77 -1.72 -0.38 1.73
N ILE A 78 -1.37 -1.35 0.88
CA ILE A 78 0.03 -1.70 0.60
C ILE A 78 0.75 -0.49 -0.02
N LYS A 79 0.16 0.14 -1.04
CA LYS A 79 0.72 1.32 -1.71
C LYS A 79 0.88 2.50 -0.74
N ALA A 80 -0.13 2.77 0.06
CA ALA A 80 -0.09 3.84 1.07
C ALA A 80 1.00 3.58 2.11
N SER A 81 1.14 2.34 2.58
CA SER A 81 2.17 1.93 3.54
C SER A 81 3.58 2.09 2.96
N TYR A 82 3.78 1.68 1.71
CA TYR A 82 5.05 1.87 0.99
C TYR A 82 5.44 3.34 0.91
N LYS A 83 4.49 4.17 0.48
CA LYS A 83 4.68 5.61 0.38
C LYS A 83 4.98 6.24 1.74
N SER A 84 4.25 5.81 2.77
CA SER A 84 4.38 6.35 4.12
C SER A 84 5.70 5.97 4.81
N LEU A 85 6.33 4.88 4.37
CA LEU A 85 7.65 4.44 4.83
C LEU A 85 8.81 5.02 3.97
N ASP A 86 8.50 5.89 3.01
CA ASP A 86 9.42 6.40 2.00
C ASP A 86 10.18 5.28 1.30
N LEU A 87 9.46 4.24 0.87
CA LEU A 87 10.03 3.11 0.13
C LEU A 87 9.74 3.26 -1.37
N ILE A 88 10.72 2.85 -2.17
CA ILE A 88 10.63 2.76 -3.63
C ILE A 88 11.06 1.35 -4.07
N THR A 89 10.61 0.96 -5.25
CA THR A 89 10.95 -0.33 -5.87
C THR A 89 11.85 -0.10 -7.08
N TYR A 90 12.95 -0.83 -7.17
CA TYR A 90 13.77 -0.90 -8.39
C TYR A 90 13.87 -2.35 -8.87
N PHE A 91 14.19 -2.54 -10.14
CA PHE A 91 14.17 -3.86 -10.76
C PHE A 91 15.57 -4.31 -11.18
N THR A 92 15.82 -5.60 -11.02
CA THR A 92 16.88 -6.30 -11.74
C THR A 92 16.22 -7.18 -12.78
N ALA A 93 16.64 -7.07 -14.04
CA ALA A 93 16.14 -7.88 -15.14
C ALA A 93 17.31 -8.61 -15.81
N GLY A 94 17.17 -9.93 -15.94
CA GLY A 94 18.06 -10.79 -16.73
C GLY A 94 17.26 -11.92 -17.38
N GLU A 95 17.87 -12.65 -18.31
CA GLU A 95 17.18 -13.74 -19.05
C GLU A 95 16.56 -14.80 -18.13
N LYS A 96 17.12 -14.99 -16.93
CA LYS A 96 16.67 -16.02 -15.98
C LYS A 96 15.71 -15.50 -14.91
N GLU A 97 15.74 -14.21 -14.60
CA GLU A 97 14.98 -13.66 -13.47
C GLU A 97 14.71 -12.16 -13.64
N VAL A 98 13.47 -11.77 -13.37
CA VAL A 98 13.08 -10.38 -13.16
C VAL A 98 12.62 -10.27 -11.71
N ARG A 99 13.26 -9.39 -10.94
CA ARG A 99 12.97 -9.22 -9.52
C ARG A 99 12.84 -7.76 -9.12
N ALA A 100 11.83 -7.50 -8.30
CA ALA A 100 11.59 -6.22 -7.63
C ALA A 100 12.31 -6.17 -6.28
N TRP A 101 13.02 -5.08 -6.02
CA TRP A 101 13.76 -4.83 -4.79
C TRP A 101 13.31 -3.55 -4.12
N THR A 102 13.06 -3.62 -2.82
CA THR A 102 12.61 -2.50 -1.99
C THR A 102 13.78 -1.73 -1.42
N VAL A 103 13.79 -0.41 -1.56
CA VAL A 103 14.81 0.47 -1.01
C VAL A 103 14.20 1.77 -0.50
N LYS A 104 14.83 2.45 0.47
CA LYS A 104 14.37 3.79 0.86
C LYS A 104 14.55 4.78 -0.29
N LYS A 105 13.60 5.69 -0.42
CA LYS A 105 13.67 6.85 -1.29
C LYS A 105 14.99 7.59 -1.05
N ASP A 106 15.58 8.08 -2.15
CA ASP A 106 16.87 8.78 -2.17
C ASP A 106 18.10 7.94 -1.73
N SER A 107 17.97 6.61 -1.74
CA SER A 107 19.13 5.74 -1.53
C SER A 107 20.08 5.79 -2.72
N THR A 108 21.36 6.00 -2.42
CA THR A 108 22.45 5.96 -3.42
C THR A 108 22.59 4.57 -4.06
N ALA A 109 23.05 4.52 -5.31
CA ALA A 109 23.26 3.27 -6.04
C ALA A 109 24.06 2.18 -5.27
N PRO A 110 25.16 2.49 -4.55
CA PRO A 110 25.88 1.47 -3.78
C PRO A 110 25.08 0.90 -2.60
N LYS A 111 24.22 1.71 -1.97
CA LYS A 111 23.31 1.25 -0.90
C LYS A 111 22.25 0.32 -1.47
N ALA A 112 21.67 0.68 -2.63
CA ALA A 112 20.70 -0.17 -3.30
C ALA A 112 21.33 -1.51 -3.74
N ALA A 113 22.52 -1.49 -4.37
CA ALA A 113 23.24 -2.69 -4.76
C ALA A 113 23.60 -3.60 -3.56
N GLY A 114 23.85 -3.00 -2.39
CA GLY A 114 24.07 -3.73 -1.14
C GLY A 114 22.89 -4.60 -0.68
N ILE A 115 21.67 -4.32 -1.16
CA ILE A 115 20.46 -5.11 -0.86
C ILE A 115 20.47 -6.43 -1.64
N ILE A 116 21.05 -6.43 -2.85
CA ILE A 116 21.19 -7.63 -3.69
C ILE A 116 22.37 -8.48 -3.20
N HIS A 117 23.52 -7.83 -2.96
CA HIS A 117 24.73 -8.50 -2.49
C HIS A 117 25.55 -7.62 -1.54
N THR A 118 25.93 -8.18 -0.39
CA THR A 118 26.68 -7.50 0.69
C THR A 118 28.06 -6.94 0.24
N ILE A 119 28.63 -7.43 -0.87
CA ILE A 119 29.95 -7.03 -1.39
C ILE A 119 29.94 -5.68 -2.12
N SER A 120 28.81 -5.24 -2.67
CA SER A 120 28.74 -4.05 -3.53
C SER A 120 28.93 -2.70 -2.79
N ARG A 121 29.11 -2.74 -1.46
CA ARG A 121 29.34 -1.55 -0.63
C ARG A 121 30.79 -1.03 -0.68
N ARG A 122 31.75 -1.81 -1.20
CA ARG A 122 33.20 -1.56 -1.03
C ARG A 122 33.97 -1.13 -2.28
N VAL A 123 33.31 -0.88 -3.40
CA VAL A 123 33.98 -0.47 -4.65
C VAL A 123 33.34 0.83 -5.18
N LEU A 124 33.78 1.94 -4.61
CA LEU A 124 33.86 3.27 -5.23
C LEU A 124 35.16 3.91 -4.74
#